data_AF-A0A2N2HFD1-F1
#
_entry.id   AF-A0A2N2HFD1-F1
#
_cell.length_a   1.000
_cell.length_b   1.000
_cell.length_c   1.000
_cell.angle_alpha   90.00
_cell.angle_beta   90.00
_cell.angle_gamma   90.00
#
_symmetry.space_group_name_H-M   'P 1'
#
loop_
_entity.id
_entity.type
_entity.pdbx_description
1 polymer ?
#
loop_
_entity_poly.entity_id
_entity_poly.type
_entity_poly.pdbx_seq_one_letter_code
_entity_poly.pdbx_strand_id
1 'polypeptide(L)'
;MTDTPYRPENEGPLASPAQIAAEAAEPSAGMVAVRAPFATPEKLGRARDMVRTLAVAYANAALYPTTHPLVASSLEDLAAAVNDLGEFGFEAVTLNIYKKTLFVEN
;
A
#
# COMPACT_ATOMS: atom_id res chain seq x y z
N MET A 1 -1.33 14.86 38.92
CA MET A 1 -2.11 15.58 37.90
C MET A 1 -2.15 17.04 38.34
N THR A 2 -1.19 17.84 37.89
CA THR A 2 -1.18 19.29 38.13
C THR A 2 -1.74 19.95 36.89
N ASP A 3 -3.04 20.22 36.91
CA ASP A 3 -3.75 20.94 35.87
C ASP A 3 -3.43 22.42 36.06
N THR A 4 -2.45 22.92 35.30
CA THR A 4 -2.05 24.33 35.34
C THR A 4 -3.16 25.14 34.66
N PRO A 5 -3.80 26.12 35.34
CA PRO A 5 -4.90 26.87 34.76
C PRO A 5 -4.44 27.63 33.52
N TYR A 6 -5.29 27.61 32.48
CA TYR A 6 -5.08 28.38 31.26
C TYR A 6 -4.86 29.86 31.58
N ARG A 7 -3.74 30.39 31.09
CA ARG A 7 -3.32 31.79 31.24
C ARG A 7 -3.21 32.41 29.84
N PRO A 8 -4.03 33.42 29.48
CA PRO A 8 -4.01 34.03 28.15
C PRO A 8 -2.68 34.74 27.83
N GLU A 9 -1.84 35.05 28.83
CA GLU A 9 -0.51 35.60 28.61
C GLU A 9 0.55 34.55 28.22
N ASN A 10 0.19 33.26 28.20
CA ASN A 10 1.05 32.19 27.67
C ASN A 10 0.87 31.97 26.17
N GLU A 11 -0.09 32.67 25.54
CA GLU A 11 -0.22 32.68 24.09
C GLU A 11 0.88 33.58 23.52
N GLY A 12 1.97 32.97 23.09
CA GLY A 12 2.98 33.65 22.29
C GLY A 12 2.34 34.32 21.06
N PRO A 13 3.02 35.31 20.45
CA PRO A 13 2.50 35.98 19.25
C PRO A 13 2.05 34.96 18.21
N LEU A 14 0.85 35.15 17.65
CA LEU A 14 0.35 34.33 16.56
C LEU A 14 1.41 34.27 15.44
N ALA A 15 1.68 33.06 14.95
CA ALA A 15 2.61 32.87 13.86
C ALA A 15 2.23 33.78 12.68
N SER A 16 3.21 34.50 12.16
CA SER A 16 3.00 35.34 10.97
C SER A 16 2.62 34.47 9.76
N PRO A 17 1.96 35.03 8.73
CA PRO A 17 1.66 34.28 7.51
C PRO A 17 2.88 33.61 6.86
N ALA A 18 4.06 34.24 6.98
CA ALA A 18 5.32 33.67 6.50
C ALA A 18 5.79 32.46 7.33
N GLN A 19 5.60 32.49 8.65
CA GLN A 19 5.91 31.36 9.54
C GLN A 19 4.95 30.19 9.33
N ILE A 20 3.66 30.47 9.13
CA ILE A 20 2.66 29.45 8.80
C ILE A 20 2.99 28.80 7.45
N ALA A 21 3.40 29.60 6.46
CA ALA A 21 3.81 29.10 5.15
C ALA A 21 5.10 28.26 5.23
N ALA A 22 6.05 28.65 6.08
CA ALA A 22 7.27 27.88 6.32
C ALA A 22 6.97 26.54 7.03
N GLU A 23 6.14 26.52 8.08
CA GLU A 23 5.68 25.28 8.74
C GLU A 23 4.90 24.36 7.80
N ALA A 24 4.13 24.92 6.87
CA ALA A 24 3.43 24.14 5.85
C ALA A 24 4.36 23.63 4.72
N ALA A 25 5.49 24.29 4.51
CA ALA A 25 6.51 23.90 3.53
C ALA A 25 7.54 22.93 4.10
N GLU A 26 7.74 22.92 5.43
CA GLU A 26 8.43 21.85 6.11
C GLU A 26 7.65 20.55 5.89
N PRO A 27 8.26 19.50 5.30
CA PRO A 27 7.58 18.24 5.14
C PRO A 27 7.23 17.74 6.53
N SER A 28 5.95 17.79 6.90
CA SER A 28 5.48 17.22 8.15
C SER A 28 6.04 15.80 8.22
N ALA A 29 6.85 15.54 9.26
CA ALA A 29 7.49 14.26 9.50
C ALA A 29 6.40 13.21 9.75
N GLY A 30 5.80 12.70 8.69
CA GLY A 30 4.61 11.86 8.78
C GLY A 30 3.71 11.88 7.54
N MET A 31 3.73 12.92 6.71
CA MET A 31 3.10 12.85 5.39
C MET A 31 4.04 12.14 4.42
N VAL A 32 4.03 10.81 4.49
CA VAL A 32 4.51 9.98 3.38
C VAL A 32 3.68 10.42 2.19
N ALA A 33 4.29 11.11 1.23
CA ALA A 33 3.67 11.33 -0.07
C ALA A 33 3.19 9.96 -0.53
N VAL A 34 1.86 9.77 -0.58
CA VAL A 34 1.28 8.52 -1.05
C VAL A 34 1.73 8.40 -2.50
N ARG A 35 2.84 7.71 -2.72
CA ARG A 35 3.31 7.34 -4.04
C ARG A 35 2.18 6.50 -4.59
N ALA A 36 1.38 7.06 -5.50
CA ALA A 36 0.26 6.34 -6.07
C ALA A 36 0.80 5.00 -6.61
N PRO A 37 0.43 3.85 -6.01
CA PRO A 37 1.08 2.57 -6.27
C PRO A 37 0.95 2.15 -7.75
N PHE A 38 -0.06 2.70 -8.43
CA PHE A 38 -0.37 2.50 -9.84
C PHE A 38 -0.12 3.76 -10.68
N ALA A 39 0.80 4.63 -10.26
CA ALA A 39 1.08 5.92 -10.90
C ALA A 39 1.44 5.81 -12.39
N THR A 40 1.87 4.63 -12.86
CA THR A 40 2.19 4.39 -14.27
C THR A 40 1.42 3.17 -14.81
N PRO A 41 1.13 3.14 -16.13
CA PRO A 41 0.51 1.99 -16.78
C PRO A 41 1.27 0.68 -16.55
N GLU A 42 2.61 0.74 -16.50
CA GLU A 42 3.47 -0.43 -16.27
C GLU A 42 3.26 -0.98 -14.86
N LYS A 43 3.30 -0.12 -13.84
CA LYS A 43 3.05 -0.52 -12.44
C LYS A 43 1.65 -1.11 -12.26
N LEU A 44 0.65 -0.49 -12.88
CA LEU A 44 -0.71 -1.01 -12.90
C LEU A 44 -0.80 -2.37 -13.60
N GLY A 45 -0.07 -2.55 -14.70
CA GLY A 45 0.02 -3.83 -15.41
C GLY A 45 0.56 -4.94 -14.53
N ARG A 46 1.69 -4.70 -13.84
CA ARG A 46 2.31 -5.67 -12.93
C ARG A 46 1.40 -6.05 -11.77
N ALA A 47 0.72 -5.07 -11.18
CA ALA A 47 -0.25 -5.33 -10.13
C ALA A 47 -1.41 -6.20 -10.62
N ARG A 48 -1.93 -5.94 -11.83
CA ARG A 48 -2.98 -6.77 -12.45
C ARG A 48 -2.50 -8.19 -12.73
N ASP A 49 -1.26 -8.36 -13.19
CA ASP A 49 -0.68 -9.67 -13.45
C ASP A 49 -0.58 -10.50 -12.16
N MET A 50 -0.12 -9.90 -11.07
CA MET A 50 -0.10 -10.57 -9.76
C MET A 50 -1.50 -10.98 -9.28
N VAL A 51 -2.49 -10.09 -9.42
CA VAL A 51 -3.88 -10.42 -9.07
C VAL A 51 -4.40 -11.59 -9.91
N ARG A 52 -4.07 -11.61 -11.20
CA ARG A 52 -4.46 -12.68 -12.11
C ARG A 52 -3.83 -14.00 -11.71
N THR A 53 -2.53 -14.05 -11.44
CA THR A 53 -1.84 -15.30 -11.04
C THR A 53 -2.37 -15.81 -9.71
N LEU A 54 -2.70 -14.92 -8.77
CA LEU A 54 -3.35 -15.29 -7.50
C LEU A 54 -4.71 -15.97 -7.74
N ALA A 55 -5.54 -15.41 -8.63
CA ALA A 55 -6.85 -15.99 -8.95
C ALA A 55 -6.73 -17.36 -9.61
N VAL A 56 -5.74 -17.55 -10.50
CA VAL A 56 -5.47 -18.85 -11.14
C VAL A 56 -4.99 -19.88 -10.11
N ALA A 57 -4.03 -19.51 -9.26
CA ALA A 57 -3.53 -20.39 -8.20
C ALA A 57 -4.65 -20.82 -7.24
N TYR A 58 -5.49 -19.86 -6.82
CA TYR A 58 -6.65 -20.15 -5.98
C TYR A 58 -7.65 -21.10 -6.66
N ALA A 59 -7.96 -20.87 -7.93
CA ALA A 59 -8.86 -21.74 -8.69
C ALA A 59 -8.29 -23.16 -8.85
N ASN A 60 -7.02 -23.29 -9.20
CA ASN A 60 -6.36 -24.60 -9.35
C ASN A 60 -6.31 -25.36 -8.02
N ALA A 61 -6.00 -24.68 -6.92
CA ALA A 61 -5.98 -25.28 -5.58
C ALA A 61 -7.37 -25.76 -5.12
N ALA A 62 -8.45 -25.16 -5.62
CA ALA A 62 -9.82 -25.61 -5.34
C ALA A 62 -10.26 -26.80 -6.21
N LEU A 63 -9.68 -26.97 -7.40
CA LEU A 63 -10.08 -27.99 -8.38
C LEU A 63 -9.23 -29.27 -8.30
N TYR A 64 -7.98 -29.16 -7.88
CA TYR A 64 -7.00 -30.25 -7.99
C TYR A 64 -6.28 -30.51 -6.64
N PRO A 65 -5.78 -31.73 -6.43
CA PRO A 65 -4.92 -32.01 -5.28
C PRO A 65 -3.60 -31.21 -5.37
N THR A 66 -2.95 -31.01 -4.23
CA THR A 66 -1.70 -30.23 -4.13
C THR A 66 -0.53 -30.79 -4.95
N THR A 67 -0.55 -32.08 -5.25
CA THR A 67 0.46 -32.76 -6.09
C THR A 67 0.22 -32.57 -7.60
N HIS A 68 -0.87 -31.92 -8.00
CA HIS A 68 -1.20 -31.75 -9.40
C HIS A 68 -0.26 -30.73 -10.08
N PRO A 69 0.28 -31.02 -11.28
CA PRO A 69 1.24 -30.14 -11.95
C PRO A 69 0.74 -28.70 -12.17
N LEU A 70 -0.55 -28.53 -12.46
CA LEU A 70 -1.13 -27.18 -12.62
C LEU A 70 -1.13 -26.37 -11.33
N VAL A 71 -1.24 -27.02 -10.16
CA VAL A 71 -1.15 -26.32 -8.87
C VAL A 71 0.27 -25.83 -8.66
N ALA A 72 1.27 -26.71 -8.84
CA ALA A 72 2.68 -26.36 -8.73
C ALA A 72 3.06 -25.20 -9.66
N SER A 73 2.76 -25.32 -10.96
CA SER A 73 3.05 -24.28 -11.95
C SER A 73 2.35 -22.95 -11.63
N SER A 74 1.08 -22.97 -11.23
CA SER A 74 0.39 -21.73 -10.88
C SER A 74 0.92 -21.04 -9.62
N LEU A 75 1.49 -21.80 -8.68
CA LEU A 75 2.15 -21.25 -7.50
C LEU A 75 3.52 -20.65 -7.84
N GLU A 76 4.26 -21.27 -8.75
CA GLU A 76 5.51 -20.72 -9.30
C GLU A 76 5.26 -19.39 -10.04
N ASP A 77 4.21 -19.34 -10.88
CA ASP A 77 3.81 -18.12 -11.59
C ASP A 77 3.40 -17.00 -10.62
N LEU A 78 2.69 -17.35 -9.54
CA LEU A 78 2.34 -16.40 -8.49
C LEU A 78 3.59 -15.86 -7.77
N ALA A 79 4.52 -16.74 -7.40
CA ALA A 79 5.77 -16.34 -6.75
C ALA A 79 6.60 -15.41 -7.65
N ALA A 80 6.69 -15.71 -8.95
CA ALA A 80 7.35 -14.85 -9.93
C ALA A 80 6.68 -13.46 -10.01
N ALA A 81 5.35 -13.41 -10.12
CA ALA A 81 4.62 -12.14 -10.18
C ALA A 81 4.78 -11.27 -8.91
N VAL A 82 4.90 -11.90 -7.74
CA VAL A 82 5.17 -11.20 -6.47
C VAL A 82 6.60 -10.63 -6.46
N ASN A 83 7.59 -11.39 -6.95
CA ASN A 83 8.97 -10.90 -7.06
C ASN A 83 9.07 -9.72 -8.03
N ASP A 84 8.40 -9.81 -9.19
CA ASP A 84 8.32 -8.72 -10.17
C ASP A 84 7.78 -7.44 -9.55
N LEU A 85 6.76 -7.52 -8.67
CA LEU A 85 6.27 -6.34 -7.95
C LEU A 85 7.33 -5.70 -7.05
N GLY A 86 8.14 -6.51 -6.36
CA GLY A 86 9.27 -6.02 -5.57
C GLY A 86 10.26 -5.21 -6.41
N GLU A 87 10.58 -5.69 -7.62
CA GLU A 87 11.48 -4.97 -8.55
C GLU A 87 10.91 -3.62 -9.02
N PHE A 88 9.58 -3.49 -9.08
CA PHE A 88 8.89 -2.24 -9.43
C PHE A 88 8.68 -1.28 -8.24
N GLY A 89 9.27 -1.60 -7.09
CA GLY A 89 9.26 -0.76 -5.89
C GLY A 89 7.98 -0.88 -5.07
N PHE A 90 7.27 -2.00 -5.17
CA PHE A 90 6.20 -2.33 -4.23
C PHE A 90 6.81 -3.00 -2.99
N GLU A 91 6.97 -2.24 -1.91
CA GLU A 91 7.55 -2.73 -0.65
C GLU A 91 6.57 -3.57 0.17
N ALA A 92 5.27 -3.25 0.07
CA ALA A 92 4.18 -4.00 0.66
C ALA A 92 2.99 -4.00 -0.32
N VAL A 93 2.25 -5.11 -0.35
CA VAL A 93 1.03 -5.25 -1.15
C VAL A 93 -0.05 -5.84 -0.25
N THR A 94 -1.12 -5.09 -0.02
CA THR A 94 -2.27 -5.57 0.75
C THR A 94 -3.37 -6.05 -0.20
N LEU A 95 -3.80 -7.29 0.01
CA LEU A 95 -4.85 -7.95 -0.75
C LEU A 95 -6.03 -8.21 0.18
N ASN A 96 -7.07 -7.39 0.09
CA ASN A 96 -8.28 -7.55 0.87
C ASN A 96 -9.29 -8.36 0.06
N ILE A 97 -9.59 -9.59 0.48
CA ILE A 97 -10.61 -10.43 -0.16
C ILE A 97 -11.90 -10.32 0.65
N TYR A 98 -12.92 -9.65 0.11
CA TYR A 98 -14.23 -9.52 0.74
C TYR A 98 -15.32 -10.08 -0.17
N LYS A 99 -16.09 -11.06 0.29
CA LYS A 99 -17.19 -11.69 -0.47
C LYS A 99 -16.79 -12.15 -1.90
N LYS A 100 -15.57 -12.69 -2.06
CA LYS A 100 -14.96 -13.05 -3.36
C LYS A 100 -14.64 -11.87 -4.29
N THR A 101 -14.61 -10.65 -3.75
CA THR A 101 -14.12 -9.44 -4.42
C THR A 101 -12.76 -9.10 -3.86
N LEU A 102 -11.80 -8.79 -4.75
CA LEU A 102 -10.44 -8.41 -4.38
C LEU A 102 -10.30 -6.88 -4.40
N PHE A 103 -9.88 -6.32 -3.28
CA PHE A 103 -9.44 -4.93 -3.15
C PHE A 103 -7.92 -4.91 -3.01
N VAL A 104 -7.26 -4.07 -3.81
CA VAL A 104 -5.81 -3.92 -3.81
C VAL A 104 -5.49 -2.54 -3.26
N GLU A 105 -4.83 -2.51 -2.11
CA GLU A 105 -4.48 -1.30 -1.37
C GLU A 105 -2.98 -1.32 -1.01
N ASN A 106 -2.37 -0.14 -0.89
CA ASN A 106 -1.01 0.06 -0.37
C ASN A 106 -1.06 1.09 0.74
#